data_AF-A0A392S380-F1
#
_entry.id   AF-A0A392S380-F1
#
_cell.length_a   1.000
_cell.length_b   1.000
_cell.length_c   1.000
_cell.angle_alpha   90.00
_cell.angle_beta   90.00
_cell.angle_gamma   90.00
#
_symmetry.space_group_name_H-M   'P 1'
#
loop_
_entity.id
_entity.type
_entity.pdbx_description
1 polymer ?
#
loop_
_entity_poly.entity_id
_entity_poly.type
_entity_poly.pdbx_seq_one_letter_code
_entity_poly.pdbx_strand_id
1 'polypeptide(L)' 'MRNRNQKQYSDSPTTDPLAKVSYQDLHNGTDGFSASNLVGLRSFGSVYK' A
#
# COMPACT_ATOMS: atom_id res chain seq x y z
N MET A 1 24.95 -2.16 21.79
CA MET A 1 24.56 -1.45 20.56
C MET A 1 23.82 -2.44 19.67
N ARG A 2 22.53 -2.22 19.37
CA ARG A 2 21.66 -3.21 18.71
C ARG A 2 21.67 -2.95 17.20
N ASN A 3 22.34 -3.81 16.46
CA ASN A 3 22.52 -3.69 15.01
C ASN A 3 21.19 -4.00 14.30
N ARG A 4 20.61 -3.02 13.60
CA ARG A 4 19.42 -3.19 12.76
C ARG A 4 19.85 -3.75 11.41
N ASN A 5 19.63 -5.05 11.21
CA ASN A 5 19.78 -5.71 9.92
C ASN A 5 18.81 -5.09 8.91
N GLN A 6 19.33 -4.32 7.95
CA GLN A 6 18.56 -3.83 6.82
C GLN A 6 18.26 -5.01 5.89
N LYS A 7 16.97 -5.34 5.76
CA LYS A 7 16.48 -6.35 4.82
C LYS A 7 16.85 -5.90 3.40
N GLN A 8 17.79 -6.60 2.79
CA GLN A 8 18.12 -6.44 1.37
C GLN A 8 16.92 -6.94 0.56
N TYR A 9 16.24 -6.03 -0.13
CA TYR A 9 15.32 -6.42 -1.20
C TYR A 9 16.18 -6.74 -2.42
N SER A 10 16.32 -8.03 -2.69
CA SER A 10 17.10 -8.53 -3.81
C SER A 10 16.46 -8.11 -5.13
N ASP A 11 17.20 -7.37 -5.96
CA ASP A 11 16.85 -7.08 -7.36
C ASP A 11 16.84 -8.38 -8.16
N SER A 12 15.67 -8.95 -8.39
CA SER A 12 15.46 -9.94 -9.45
C SER A 12 14.30 -9.45 -10.33
N PRO A 13 14.45 -9.44 -11.67
CA PRO A 13 13.38 -9.05 -12.56
C PRO A 13 12.42 -10.25 -12.72
N THR A 14 11.66 -10.51 -11.66
CA THR A 14 10.46 -11.35 -11.76
C THR A 14 9.32 -10.39 -11.99
N THR A 15 8.57 -10.57 -13.08
CA THR A 15 7.28 -9.92 -13.32
C THR A 15 6.48 -9.87 -12.02
N ASP A 16 6.44 -8.69 -11.37
CA ASP A 16 6.20 -8.58 -9.94
C ASP A 16 4.75 -8.95 -9.61
N PRO A 17 4.49 -10.09 -8.96
CA PRO A 17 3.14 -10.51 -8.59
C PRO A 17 2.71 -9.67 -7.39
N LEU A 18 2.17 -8.48 -7.67
CA LEU A 18 1.73 -7.46 -6.71
C LEU A 18 2.88 -6.92 -5.86
N ALA A 19 3.39 -5.75 -6.27
CA ALA A 19 4.24 -4.92 -5.43
C ALA A 19 3.62 -4.81 -4.03
N LYS A 20 4.39 -5.20 -3.02
CA LYS A 20 3.92 -5.18 -1.64
C LYS A 20 3.76 -3.73 -1.17
N VAL A 21 2.53 -3.27 -1.05
CA VAL A 21 2.21 -1.94 -0.51
C VAL A 21 2.12 -1.98 1.01
N SER A 22 2.59 -0.93 1.68
CA SER A 22 2.35 -0.75 3.11
C SER A 22 0.99 -0.07 3.36
N TYR A 23 0.46 -0.20 4.58
CA TYR A 23 -0.73 0.55 4.97
C TYR A 23 -0.51 2.07 4.86
N GLN A 24 0.70 2.55 5.16
CA GLN A 24 1.03 3.98 5.07
C GLN A 24 0.94 4.48 3.61
N ASP A 25 1.35 3.65 2.65
CA ASP A 25 1.26 4.02 1.22
C ASP A 25 -0.21 4.14 0.79
N LEU A 26 -1.06 3.20 1.23
CA LEU A 26 -2.51 3.26 0.98
C LEU A 26 -3.15 4.49 1.66
N HIS A 27 -2.78 4.77 2.90
CA HIS A 27 -3.27 5.93 3.64
C HIS A 27 -2.88 7.23 2.93
N ASN A 28 -1.62 7.37 2.55
CA ASN A 28 -1.14 8.57 1.86
C ASN A 28 -1.75 8.71 0.45
N GLY A 29 -1.89 7.60 -0.28
CA GLY A 29 -2.49 7.60 -1.62
C GLY A 29 -3.97 7.96 -1.63
N THR A 30 -4.70 7.62 -0.56
CA THR A 30 -6.13 7.90 -0.42
C THR A 30 -6.46 9.16 0.39
N ASP A 31 -5.46 9.96 0.75
CA ASP A 31 -5.59 11.12 1.66
C ASP A 31 -6.30 10.74 2.97
N GLY A 32 -5.82 9.66 3.59
CA GLY A 32 -6.38 9.10 4.81
C GLY A 32 -7.78 8.51 4.65
N PHE A 33 -8.08 7.94 3.48
CA PHE A 33 -9.43 7.46 3.12
C PHE A 33 -10.47 8.59 3.16
N SER A 34 -10.08 9.80 2.74
CA SER A 34 -10.96 10.96 2.68
C SER A 34 -12.18 10.72 1.77
N ALA A 35 -13.32 11.33 2.12
CA ALA A 35 -14.54 11.27 1.32
C ALA A 35 -14.36 11.85 -0.09
N SER A 36 -13.38 12.74 -0.30
CA SER A 36 -13.04 13.27 -1.63
C SER A 36 -12.47 12.21 -2.59
N ASN A 37 -11.91 11.14 -2.04
CA ASN A 37 -11.34 10.02 -2.80
C ASN A 37 -12.24 8.79 -2.81
N LEU A 38 -13.41 8.85 -2.16
CA LEU A 38 -14.40 7.78 -2.20
C LEU A 38 -15.00 7.67 -3.60
N VAL A 39 -14.77 6.53 -4.24
CA VAL A 39 -15.37 6.17 -5.54
C VAL A 39 -16.78 5.60 -5.35
N GLY A 40 -16.99 4.85 -4.25
CA GLY A 40 -18.32 4.41 -3.87
C GLY A 40 -18.36 3.39 -2.75
N LEU A 41 -19.56 3.13 -2.23
CA LEU A 41 -19.85 2.03 -1.31
C LEU A 41 -20.60 0.92 -2.04
N ARG A 42 -20.18 -0.33 -1.82
CA ARG A 42 -20.83 -1.54 -2.32
C ARG A 42 -21.01 -2.53 -1.18
N SER A 43 -21.67 -3.65 -1.46
CA SER A 43 -21.81 -4.77 -0.53
C SER A 43 -20.46 -5.29 0.01
N PHE A 44 -19.37 -5.03 -0.70
CA PHE A 44 -18.01 -5.42 -0.33
C PHE A 44 -17.23 -4.34 0.43
N GLY A 45 -17.85 -3.19 0.73
CA GLY A 45 -17.23 -2.08 1.45
C GLY A 45 -17.05 -0.82 0.60
N SER A 46 -16.18 0.07 1.07
CA SER A 46 -15.87 1.36 0.44
C SER A 46 -14.64 1.24 -0.47
N VAL A 47 -14.73 1.82 -1.67
CA VAL A 47 -13.65 1.83 -2.67
C VAL A 47 -13.12 3.25 -2.82
N TYR A 48 -11.79 3.40 -2.77
CA TYR A 48 -11.10 4.68 -2.91
C TYR A 48 -10.19 4.65 -4.14
N LYS A 49 -9.98 5.82 -4.75
CA LYS A 49 -9.02 6.01 -5.87
C LYS A 49 -7.61 6.29 -5.36
#